data_AF-A0A6B2LUI3-F1
#
_entry.id   AF-A0A6B2LUI3-F1
#
_cell.length_a   1.000
_cell.length_b   1.000
_cell.length_c   1.000
_cell.angle_alpha   90.00
_cell.angle_beta   90.00
_cell.angle_gamma   90.00
#
_symmetry.space_group_name_H-M   'P 1'
#
loop_
_entity.id
_entity.type
_entity.pdbx_description
1 polymer ?
#
loop_
_entity_poly.entity_id
_entity_poly.type
_entity_poly.pdbx_seq_one_letter_code
_entity_poly.pdbx_strand_id
1 'polypeptide(L)'
;MHTLAAYYPDNPTPKQKHELSTFLRLFASLFPCRTCGEDFERIIRKNPPKLEDRKAASLWMCMAHNAVNEHLGKPPFDCSLENLDKRWKRKPA
;
A
#
# COMPACT_ATOMS: atom_id res chain seq x y z
N MET A 1 -0.52 1.69 7.03
CA MET A 1 -0.49 0.88 5.80
C MET A 1 0.93 0.62 5.31
N HIS A 2 1.76 1.65 5.08
CA HIS A 2 3.18 1.46 4.68
C HIS A 2 3.97 0.50 5.58
N THR A 3 3.83 0.58 6.90
CA THR A 3 4.48 -0.36 7.82
C THR A 3 4.03 -1.82 7.60
N LEU A 4 2.76 -2.08 7.28
CA LEU A 4 2.30 -3.44 6.95
C LEU A 4 3.00 -3.96 5.69
N ALA A 5 3.17 -3.12 4.68
CA ALA A 5 3.88 -3.48 3.45
C ALA A 5 5.39 -3.68 3.69
N ALA A 6 6.01 -2.83 4.52
CA ALA A 6 7.45 -2.89 4.82
C ALA A 6 7.87 -4.16 5.58
N TYR A 7 6.94 -4.76 6.35
CA TYR A 7 7.13 -6.02 7.07
C TYR A 7 6.35 -7.19 6.46
N TYR A 8 5.80 -7.02 5.26
CA TYR A 8 5.21 -8.12 4.53
C TYR A 8 6.29 -9.17 4.19
N PRO A 9 5.99 -10.47 4.21
CA PRO A 9 7.00 -11.49 3.95
C PRO A 9 7.53 -11.41 2.51
N ASP A 10 8.81 -11.74 2.32
CA ASP A 10 9.37 -11.92 0.97
C ASP A 10 8.77 -13.17 0.28
N ASN A 11 8.31 -14.16 1.06
CA ASN A 11 7.60 -15.36 0.58
C ASN A 11 6.26 -15.53 1.34
N PRO A 12 5.21 -14.79 0.99
CA PRO A 12 3.94 -14.81 1.70
C PRO A 12 3.11 -16.05 1.38
N THR A 13 2.47 -16.62 2.41
CA THR A 13 1.50 -17.71 2.26
C THR A 13 0.22 -17.23 1.54
N PRO A 14 -0.56 -18.15 0.93
CA PRO A 14 -1.86 -17.80 0.35
C PRO A 14 -2.79 -17.08 1.34
N LYS A 15 -2.75 -17.49 2.62
CA LYS A 15 -3.49 -16.82 3.70
C LYS A 15 -3.07 -15.37 3.88
N GLN A 16 -1.76 -15.08 3.96
CA GLN A 16 -1.25 -13.71 4.10
C GLN A 16 -1.57 -12.82 2.89
N LYS A 17 -1.59 -13.38 1.67
CA LYS A 17 -2.05 -12.66 0.46
C LYS A 17 -3.52 -12.30 0.57
N HIS A 18 -4.35 -13.26 0.97
CA HIS A 18 -5.78 -13.05 1.16
C HIS A 18 -6.06 -12.02 2.26
N GLU A 19 -5.43 -12.14 3.42
CA GLU A 19 -5.59 -11.23 4.56
C GLU A 19 -5.21 -9.79 4.20
N LEU A 20 -4.08 -9.57 3.53
CA LEU A 20 -3.68 -8.23 3.12
C LEU A 20 -4.62 -7.66 2.05
N SER A 21 -5.04 -8.46 1.07
CA SER A 21 -6.04 -8.00 0.09
C SER A 21 -7.37 -7.64 0.75
N THR A 22 -7.83 -8.43 1.71
CA THR A 22 -9.08 -8.19 2.45
C THR A 22 -8.94 -6.95 3.33
N PHE A 23 -7.83 -6.79 4.04
CA PHE A 23 -7.53 -5.60 4.83
C PHE A 23 -7.62 -4.32 4.00
N LEU A 24 -7.06 -4.29 2.79
CA LEU A 24 -7.09 -3.10 1.92
C LEU A 24 -8.52 -2.72 1.50
N ARG A 25 -9.36 -3.71 1.21
CA ARG A 25 -10.78 -3.47 0.87
C ARG A 25 -11.58 -3.01 2.09
N LEU A 26 -11.37 -3.64 3.24
CA LEU A 26 -11.99 -3.21 4.50
C LEU A 26 -11.55 -1.81 4.89
N PHE A 27 -10.27 -1.48 4.71
CA PHE A 27 -9.76 -0.14 4.96
C PHE A 27 -10.49 0.89 4.11
N ALA A 28 -10.66 0.66 2.80
CA ALA A 28 -11.43 1.55 1.93
C ALA A 28 -12.87 1.75 2.41
N SER A 29 -13.54 0.66 2.80
CA SER A 29 -14.94 0.67 3.25
C SER A 29 -15.14 1.34 4.61
N LEU A 30 -14.19 1.17 5.53
CA LEU A 30 -14.29 1.66 6.91
C LEU A 30 -13.60 3.01 7.13
N PHE A 31 -12.95 3.58 6.10
CA PHE A 31 -12.20 4.81 6.27
C PHE A 31 -13.15 5.97 6.61
N PRO A 32 -12.88 6.76 7.67
CA PRO A 32 -13.84 7.77 8.16
C PRO A 32 -14.21 8.85 7.14
N CYS A 33 -13.29 9.17 6.22
CA CYS A 33 -13.59 10.02 5.08
C CYS A 33 -14.21 9.17 3.96
N ARG A 34 -15.54 9.24 3.81
CA ARG A 34 -16.30 8.47 2.83
C ARG A 34 -15.77 8.62 1.40
N THR A 35 -15.60 9.85 0.92
CA THR A 35 -15.09 10.11 -0.44
C THR A 35 -13.67 9.60 -0.63
N CYS A 36 -12.80 9.77 0.38
CA CYS A 36 -11.45 9.23 0.35
C CYS A 36 -11.45 7.69 0.27
N GLY A 37 -12.38 7.03 0.96
CA GLY A 37 -12.57 5.57 0.91
C GLY A 37 -13.06 5.09 -0.46
N GLU A 38 -14.08 5.74 -1.02
CA GLU A 38 -14.60 5.50 -2.38
C GLU A 38 -13.48 5.67 -3.43
N ASP A 39 -12.66 6.72 -3.31
CA ASP A 39 -11.51 6.99 -4.19
C ASP A 39 -10.45 5.91 -4.07
N PHE A 40 -10.14 5.48 -2.84
CA PHE A 40 -9.19 4.39 -2.61
C PHE A 40 -9.70 3.05 -3.15
N GLU A 41 -11.00 2.76 -3.07
CA GLU A 41 -11.59 1.59 -3.71
C GLU A 41 -11.46 1.64 -5.25
N ARG A 42 -11.66 2.83 -5.85
CA ARG A 42 -11.40 3.04 -7.29
C ARG A 42 -9.94 2.79 -7.65
N ILE A 43 -9.00 3.23 -6.82
CA ILE A 43 -7.55 2.94 -7.00
C ILE A 43 -7.30 1.43 -6.96
N ILE A 44 -7.84 0.71 -5.97
CA ILE A 44 -7.72 -0.75 -5.84
C ILE A 44 -8.28 -1.47 -7.07
N ARG A 45 -9.44 -1.04 -7.59
CA ARG A 45 -10.05 -1.65 -8.77
C ARG A 45 -9.24 -1.41 -10.04
N LYS A 46 -8.72 -0.19 -10.24
CA LYS A 46 -7.92 0.16 -11.43
C LYS A 46 -6.55 -0.50 -11.40
N ASN A 47 -5.93 -0.57 -10.23
CA ASN A 47 -4.62 -1.17 -10.00
C ASN A 47 -4.71 -2.14 -8.81
N PRO A 48 -5.06 -3.42 -9.05
CA PRO A 48 -5.16 -4.41 -7.98
C PRO A 48 -3.85 -4.54 -7.18
N PRO A 49 -3.93 -4.78 -5.85
CA PRO A 49 -2.76 -5.01 -5.00
C PRO A 49 -1.86 -6.13 -5.53
N LYS A 50 -0.56 -5.82 -5.69
CA LYS A 50 0.49 -6.79 -6.01
C LYS A 50 1.08 -7.32 -4.71
N LEU A 51 0.82 -8.59 -4.40
CA LEU A 51 1.08 -9.21 -3.10
C LEU A 51 1.96 -10.46 -3.23
N GLU A 52 2.75 -10.55 -4.29
CA GLU A 52 3.62 -11.68 -4.58
C GLU A 52 4.75 -11.81 -3.54
N ASP A 53 5.30 -10.67 -3.13
CA ASP A 53 6.37 -10.51 -2.15
C ASP A 53 6.30 -9.12 -1.48
N ARG A 54 7.23 -8.87 -0.54
CA ARG A 54 7.37 -7.59 0.18
C ARG A 54 7.58 -6.40 -0.75
N LYS A 55 8.42 -6.56 -1.78
CA LYS A 55 8.79 -5.47 -2.69
C LYS A 55 7.59 -5.06 -3.52
N ALA A 56 6.86 -6.03 -4.06
CA ALA A 56 5.62 -5.83 -4.80
C ALA A 56 4.57 -5.10 -3.94
N ALA A 57 4.37 -5.54 -2.70
CA ALA A 57 3.42 -4.92 -1.79
C ALA A 57 3.81 -3.48 -1.39
N SER A 58 5.10 -3.25 -1.12
CA SER A 58 5.64 -1.92 -0.76
C SER A 58 5.55 -0.94 -1.94
N LEU A 59 5.92 -1.39 -3.13
CA LEU A 59 5.82 -0.58 -4.35
C LEU A 59 4.36 -0.24 -4.66
N TRP A 60 3.46 -1.23 -4.61
CA TRP A 60 2.04 -0.99 -4.84
C TRP A 60 1.47 0.03 -3.84
N MET A 61 1.82 -0.10 -2.55
CA MET A 61 1.37 0.84 -1.52
C MET A 61 1.87 2.26 -1.79
N CYS A 62 3.12 2.42 -2.25
CA CYS A 62 3.66 3.71 -2.64
C CYS A 62 2.93 4.29 -3.85
N MET A 63 2.70 3.50 -4.89
CA MET A 63 1.98 3.96 -6.08
C MET A 63 0.54 4.35 -5.77
N ALA A 64 -0.15 3.61 -4.90
CA ALA A 64 -1.48 3.97 -4.43
C ALA A 64 -1.48 5.30 -3.65
N HIS A 65 -0.46 5.53 -2.80
CA HIS A 65 -0.29 6.81 -2.12
C HIS A 65 0.01 7.95 -3.11
N ASN A 66 0.83 7.70 -4.13
CA ASN A 66 1.14 8.69 -5.15
C ASN A 66 -0.07 9.07 -6.01
N ALA A 67 -1.01 8.15 -6.25
CA ALA A 67 -2.29 8.50 -6.88
C ALA A 67 -3.10 9.51 -6.02
N VAL A 68 -3.04 9.39 -4.69
CA VAL A 68 -3.62 10.40 -3.79
C VAL A 68 -2.83 11.71 -3.82
N ASN A 69 -1.49 11.64 -3.86
CA ASN A 69 -0.66 12.84 -3.98
C ASN A 69 -1.00 13.63 -5.25
N GLU A 70 -1.09 12.95 -6.40
CA GLU A 70 -1.48 13.56 -7.68
C GLU A 70 -2.84 14.25 -7.58
N HIS A 71 -3.85 13.58 -7.03
CA HIS A 71 -5.18 14.16 -6.81
C HIS A 71 -5.14 15.42 -5.93
N LEU A 72 -4.26 15.46 -4.94
CA LEU A 72 -4.08 16.59 -4.03
C LEU A 72 -3.07 17.63 -4.52
N GLY A 73 -2.52 17.51 -5.73
CA GLY A 73 -1.50 18.41 -6.27
C GLY A 73 -0.16 18.37 -5.51
N LYS A 74 0.13 17.27 -4.83
CA LYS A 74 1.39 17.05 -4.10
C LYS A 74 2.43 16.38 -4.99
N PRO A 75 3.73 16.65 -4.79
CA PRO A 75 4.79 15.96 -5.53
C PRO A 75 4.76 14.45 -5.26
N PRO A 76 5.11 13.62 -6.26
CA PRO A 76 5.20 12.18 -6.07
C PRO A 76 6.38 11.84 -5.14
N PHE A 77 6.21 10.78 -4.36
CA PHE A 77 7.29 10.16 -3.59
C PHE A 77 8.07 9.18 -4.49
N ASP A 78 9.40 9.14 -4.38
CA ASP A 78 10.21 8.12 -5.06
C ASP A 78 9.99 6.75 -4.43
N CYS A 79 9.32 5.87 -5.17
CA CYS A 79 8.97 4.53 -4.72
C CYS A 79 10.11 3.50 -4.84
N SER A 80 11.36 3.93 -5.05
CA SER A 80 12.51 3.02 -4.94
C SER A 80 12.49 2.30 -3.59
N LEU A 81 12.81 0.99 -3.59
CA LEU A 81 12.71 0.17 -2.38
C LEU A 81 13.62 0.70 -1.26
N GLU A 82 14.77 1.29 -1.62
CA GLU A 82 15.67 1.97 -0.70
C GLU A 82 14.98 3.12 0.05
N ASN A 83 14.30 4.03 -0.68
CA ASN A 83 13.60 5.15 -0.06
C ASN A 83 12.38 4.71 0.75
N LEU A 84 11.69 3.65 0.31
CA LEU A 84 10.61 3.04 1.08
C LEU A 84 11.10 2.45 2.40
N ASP A 85 12.18 1.66 2.36
CA ASP A 85 12.76 1.05 3.56
C ASP A 85 13.29 2.14 4.51
N LYS A 86 14.01 3.15 3.98
CA LYS A 86 14.50 4.30 4.76
C LYS A 86 13.37 5.03 5.51
N ARG A 87 12.20 5.16 4.89
CA ARG A 87 11.08 5.94 5.43
C ARG A 87 10.17 5.12 6.35
N TRP A 88 9.97 3.82 6.07
CA TRP A 88 8.89 3.01 6.64
C TRP A 88 9.33 1.73 7.33
N LYS A 89 10.58 1.29 7.15
CA LYS A 89 11.13 0.11 7.84
C LYS A 89 12.03 0.60 8.97
N ARG A 90 11.75 0.18 10.21
CA ARG A 90 12.69 0.48 11.31
C ARG A 90 13.99 -0.29 11.05
N LYS A 91 15.12 0.37 11.31
CA LYS A 91 16.41 -0.33 11.43
C LYS A 91 16.29 -1.37 12.56
N PRO A 92 16.87 -2.57 12.41
CA PRO A 92 17.05 -3.46 13.54
C PRO A 92 17.73 -2.68 14.67
N ALA A 93 17.28 -2.91 15.91
CA ALA A 93 17.96 -2.41 17.09
C ALA A 93 19.37 -3.02 17.19
#